data_AF-A0A0R2IVR0-F1
#
_entry.id   AF-A0A0R2IVR0-F1
#
_cell.length_a   1.000
_cell.length_b   1.000
_cell.length_c   1.000
_cell.angle_alpha   90.00
_cell.angle_beta   90.00
_cell.angle_gamma   90.00
#
_symmetry.space_group_name_H-M   'P 1'
#
loop_
_entity.id
_entity.type
_entity.pdbx_description
1 polymer ?
#
loop_
_entity_poly.entity_id
_entity_poly.type
_entity_poly.pdbx_seq_one_letter_code
_entity_poly.pdbx_strand_id
1 'polypeptide(L)' 'MQIKNWWIMNSIWFVIFMIATIFILMRKVDGAGIVQTMSMRWLALAVLGIFFVIVLIFQLVVYHLIRNR' A
#
# COMPACT_ATOMS: atom_id res chain seq x y z
N MET A 1 -11.20 12.00 -16.11
CA MET A 1 -9.78 12.14 -15.71
C MET A 1 -8.92 11.84 -16.93
N GLN A 2 -7.90 12.65 -17.21
CA GLN A 2 -6.89 12.27 -18.20
C GLN A 2 -6.20 10.99 -17.75
N ILE A 3 -6.02 10.00 -18.64
CA ILE A 3 -5.33 8.73 -18.34
C ILE A 3 -3.95 8.99 -17.71
N LYS A 4 -3.28 10.08 -18.12
CA LYS A 4 -2.02 10.54 -17.53
C LYS A 4 -2.13 10.83 -16.01
N ASN A 5 -3.19 11.52 -15.57
CA ASN A 5 -3.42 11.83 -14.16
C ASN A 5 -3.75 10.56 -13.34
N TRP A 6 -4.40 9.59 -13.96
CA TRP A 6 -4.70 8.30 -13.34
C TRP A 6 -3.41 7.53 -12.98
N TRP A 7 -2.47 7.44 -13.92
CA TRP A 7 -1.18 6.78 -13.69
C TRP A 7 -0.30 7.51 -12.66
N ILE A 8 -0.35 8.85 -12.63
CA ILE A 8 0.36 9.65 -11.62
C ILE A 8 -0.19 9.32 -10.22
N MET A 9 -1.51 9.27 -10.05
CA MET A 9 -2.14 8.94 -8.77
C MET A 9 -1.76 7.53 -8.30
N ASN A 10 -1.76 6.54 -9.21
CA ASN A 10 -1.31 5.18 -8.89
C ASN A 10 0.17 5.14 -8.46
N SER A 11 1.02 5.92 -9.14
CA SER A 11 2.45 6.00 -8.81
C SER A 11 2.68 6.60 -7.42
N ILE A 12 1.95 7.66 -7.07
CA ILE A 12 1.99 8.27 -5.73
C ILE A 12 1.57 7.23 -4.67
N TRP A 13 0.49 6.49 -4.92
CA TRP A 13 0.04 5.43 -4.03
C TRP A 13 1.09 4.34 -3.81
N PHE A 14 1.76 3.92 -4.88
CA PHE A 14 2.85 2.94 -4.81
C PHE A 14 4.05 3.46 -4.01
N VAL A 15 4.40 4.74 -4.16
CA VAL A 15 5.47 5.36 -3.38
C VAL A 15 5.12 5.39 -1.89
N ILE A 16 3.88 5.75 -1.53
CA ILE A 16 3.43 5.74 -0.12
C ILE A 16 3.53 4.32 0.45
N PHE A 17 3.11 3.30 -0.30
CA PHE A 17 3.23 1.91 0.11
C PHE A 17 4.69 1.47 0.34
N MET A 18 5.61 1.87 -0.54
CA MET A 18 7.04 1.62 -0.39
C MET A 18 7.61 2.28 0.88
N ILE A 19 7.28 3.54 1.12
CA ILE A 19 7.71 4.27 2.33
C ILE A 19 7.19 3.57 3.59
N ALA A 20 5.90 3.19 3.62
CA ALA A 20 5.31 2.48 4.76
C ALA A 20 5.98 1.12 5.00
N THR A 21 6.31 0.38 3.93
CA THR A 21 7.03 -0.90 4.00
C THR A 21 8.41 -0.71 4.63
N ILE A 22 9.18 0.27 4.15
CA ILE A 22 10.51 0.58 4.70
C ILE A 22 10.40 0.99 6.17
N PHE A 23 9.41 1.82 6.51
CA PHE A 23 9.17 2.25 7.88
C PHE A 23 8.90 1.06 8.84
N ILE A 24 8.08 0.10 8.42
CA ILE A 24 7.82 -1.12 9.21
C ILE A 24 9.09 -1.97 9.35
N LEU A 25 9.93 -2.05 8.30
CA LEU A 25 11.18 -2.82 8.34
C LEU A 25 12.24 -2.19 9.24
N MET A 26 12.33 -0.86 9.28
CA MET A 26 13.36 -0.14 10.02
C MET A 26 13.01 0.08 11.50
N ARG A 27 11.73 0.11 11.87
CA ARG A 27 11.33 0.34 13.26
C ARG A 27 11.67 -0.84 14.17
N LYS A 28 12.18 -0.54 15.37
CA LYS A 28 12.46 -1.55 16.42
C LYS A 28 11.27 -1.82 17.33
N VAL A 29 10.43 -0.82 17.53
CA VAL A 29 9.31 -0.83 18.47
C VAL A 29 8.04 -0.46 17.72
N ASP A 30 6.92 -1.08 18.10
CA ASP A 30 5.61 -0.73 17.56
C ASP A 30 4.99 0.48 18.29
N GLY A 31 3.75 0.84 17.91
CA GLY A 31 3.04 1.96 18.52
C GLY A 31 2.62 1.73 19.98
N ALA A 32 2.72 0.50 20.49
CA ALA A 32 2.40 0.13 21.86
C ALA A 32 3.65 0.03 22.75
N GLY A 33 4.84 0.32 22.23
CA GLY A 33 6.09 0.17 22.97
C GLY A 33 6.63 -1.26 22.99
N ILE A 34 6.04 -2.19 22.22
CA ILE A 34 6.45 -3.59 22.15
C ILE A 34 7.52 -3.75 21.07
N VAL A 35 8.60 -4.45 21.42
CA VAL A 35 9.68 -4.77 20.47
C VAL A 35 9.12 -5.65 19.35
N GLN A 36 9.31 -5.22 18.11
CA GLN A 36 8.90 -6.02 16.97
C GLN A 36 9.79 -7.26 16.82
N THR A 37 9.19 -8.43 17.02
CA THR A 37 9.79 -9.70 16.62
C THR A 37 9.71 -9.87 15.10
N MET A 38 10.53 -10.77 14.55
CA MET A 38 10.51 -11.07 13.12
C MET A 38 9.12 -11.48 12.65
N SER A 39 8.43 -12.34 13.42
CA SER A 39 7.08 -12.81 13.10
C SER A 39 6.05 -11.69 13.07
N MET A 40 6.07 -10.78 14.06
CA MET A 40 5.17 -9.61 14.09
C MET A 40 5.41 -8.66 12.92
N ARG A 41 6.67 -8.49 12.51
CA ARG A 41 7.03 -7.64 11.37
C ARG A 41 6.48 -8.20 10.06
N TRP A 42 6.61 -9.50 9.82
CA TRP A 42 6.00 -10.16 8.66
C TRP A 42 4.47 -10.04 8.66
N LEU A 43 3.83 -10.17 9.83
CA LEU A 43 2.39 -10.01 9.94
C LEU A 43 1.95 -8.56 9.64
N ALA A 44 2.69 -7.56 10.13
CA ALA A 44 2.44 -6.16 9.81
C ALA A 44 2.61 -5.86 8.32
N LEU A 45 3.63 -6.44 7.68
CA LEU A 45 3.83 -6.34 6.22
C LEU A 45 2.72 -7.05 5.45
N ALA A 46 2.26 -8.22 5.90
CA ALA A 46 1.16 -8.94 5.27
C ALA A 46 -0.14 -8.12 5.31
N VAL A 47 -0.45 -7.52 6.47
CA VAL A 47 -1.62 -6.63 6.61
C VAL A 47 -1.51 -5.42 5.68
N LEU A 48 -0.34 -4.77 5.64
CA LEU A 48 -0.09 -3.65 4.72
C LEU A 48 -0.25 -4.07 3.25
N GLY A 49 0.29 -5.25 2.89
CA GLY A 49 0.19 -5.82 1.55
C GLY A 49 -1.24 -6.15 1.14
N ILE A 50 -2.03 -6.77 2.02
CA ILE A 50 -3.45 -7.06 1.78
C ILE A 50 -4.23 -5.76 1.54
N PHE A 51 -4.01 -4.75 2.40
CA PHE A 51 -4.67 -3.45 2.24
C PHE A 51 -4.31 -2.79 0.90
N PHE A 52 -3.04 -2.84 0.52
CA PHE A 52 -2.58 -2.32 -0.77
C PHE A 52 -3.22 -3.05 -1.95
N VAL A 53 -3.34 -4.38 -1.90
CA VAL A 53 -4.01 -5.18 -2.93
C VAL A 53 -5.49 -4.81 -3.06
N ILE A 54 -6.20 -4.59 -1.95
CA ILE A 54 -7.60 -4.15 -1.97
C ILE A 54 -7.74 -2.81 -2.71
N VAL A 55 -6.87 -1.84 -2.39
CA VAL A 55 -6.86 -0.53 -3.06
C VAL A 55 -6.55 -0.68 -4.55
N LEU A 56 -5.58 -1.52 -4.92
CA LEU A 56 -5.25 -1.80 -6.32
C LEU A 56 -6.42 -2.41 -7.09
N ILE A 57 -7.12 -3.38 -6.50
CA ILE A 57 -8.31 -3.98 -7.13
C ILE A 57 -9.37 -2.92 -7.37
N PHE A 58 -9.66 -2.07 -6.38
CA PHE A 58 -10.63 -0.99 -6.53
C PHE A 58 -10.22 0.00 -7.63
N GLN A 59 -8.95 0.39 -7.67
CA GLN A 59 -8.41 1.23 -8.74
C GLN A 59 -8.57 0.55 -10.11
N LEU A 60 -8.24 -0.73 -10.25
CA LEU A 60 -8.39 -1.46 -11.51
C LEU A 60 -9.85 -1.54 -11.98
N VAL A 61 -10.79 -1.77 -11.06
CA VAL A 61 -12.23 -1.76 -11.37
C VAL A 61 -12.67 -0.40 -11.86
N VAL A 62 -12.31 0.68 -11.15
CA VAL A 62 -12.65 2.05 -11.55
C VAL A 62 -12.01 2.42 -12.90
N TYR A 63 -10.76 2.01 -13.13
CA TYR A 63 -10.08 2.22 -14.41
C TYR A 63 -10.83 1.55 -15.56
N HIS A 64 -11.27 0.29 -15.38
CA HIS A 64 -12.05 -0.41 -16.39
C HIS A 64 -13.41 0.27 -16.60
N LEU A 65 -14.10 0.69 -15.55
CA LEU A 65 -15.38 1.41 -15.68
C LEU A 65 -15.25 2.74 -16.43
N ILE A 66 -14.17 3.49 -16.22
CA ILE A 66 -13.92 4.76 -16.91
C ILE A 66 -13.47 4.52 -18.36
N ARG A 67 -12.68 3.47 -18.62
CA ARG A 67 -12.18 3.15 -19.95
C ARG A 67 -13.24 2.55 -20.88
N ASN A 68 -14.21 1.82 -20.31
CA ASN A 68 -15.26 1.14 -21.08
C ASN A 68 -16.51 2.01 -21.31
N ARG A 69 -16.47 3.29 -20.92
CA ARG A 69 -17.42 4.34 -21.33
C ARG A 69 -16.75 5.29 -22.29
#